data_AF-A0A6A3KV75-F1
#
_entry.id   AF-A0A6A3KV75-F1
#
_cell.length_a   1.000
_cell.length_b   1.000
_cell.length_c   1.000
_cell.angle_alpha   90.00
_cell.angle_beta   90.00
_cell.angle_gamma   90.00
#
_symmetry.space_group_name_H-M   'P 1'
#
loop_
_entity.id
_entity.type
_entity.pdbx_description
1 polymer ?
#
loop_
_entity_poly.entity_id
_entity_poly.type
_entity_poly.pdbx_seq_one_letter_code
_entity_poly.pdbx_strand_id
1 'polypeptide(L)'
;MVAAPAAGATEPPTAVLTASERQFYRLAELVVSVARAPPARVDPMLDRRLEHATTLEEVATAAVAPRRLPVAKPEEMMYLRQEVDRLQALAKDTEDRLRVEMDLRVKSDVFCVQTSTELDEAPDWIDELRAERQNLL
;
A
#
# COMPACT_ATOMS: atom_id res chain seq x y z
N MET A 1 -17.70 9.93 -89.78
CA MET A 1 -18.59 8.85 -89.26
C MET A 1 -17.75 7.58 -89.22
N VAL A 2 -17.16 7.15 -88.09
CA VAL A 2 -17.77 6.45 -86.91
C VAL A 2 -18.47 5.15 -87.37
N ALA A 3 -18.12 3.93 -86.91
CA ALA A 3 -18.01 3.49 -85.52
C ALA A 3 -17.08 2.26 -85.30
N ALA A 4 -16.65 2.09 -84.05
CA ALA A 4 -15.99 0.91 -83.47
C ALA A 4 -16.97 -0.21 -83.08
N PRO A 5 -16.48 -1.41 -82.71
CA PRO A 5 -17.10 -2.26 -81.69
C PRO A 5 -16.11 -2.53 -80.54
N ALA A 6 -16.39 -2.13 -79.30
CA ALA A 6 -17.30 -2.75 -78.32
C ALA A 6 -16.62 -3.91 -77.56
N ALA A 7 -16.21 -3.58 -76.33
CA ALA A 7 -15.66 -4.47 -75.32
C ALA A 7 -16.69 -5.52 -74.87
N GLY A 8 -16.26 -6.78 -74.78
CA GLY A 8 -16.95 -7.85 -74.06
C GLY A 8 -16.31 -8.05 -72.69
N ALA A 9 -17.15 -7.96 -71.66
CA ALA A 9 -16.81 -7.95 -70.24
C ALA A 9 -15.97 -9.14 -69.76
N THR A 10 -14.83 -8.85 -69.14
CA THR A 10 -14.13 -9.80 -68.26
C THR A 10 -14.75 -9.69 -66.87
N GLU A 11 -15.44 -10.73 -66.42
CA GLU A 11 -15.76 -10.86 -65.00
C GLU A 11 -14.47 -10.81 -64.18
N PRO A 12 -14.43 -10.08 -63.04
CA PRO A 12 -13.23 -10.04 -62.22
C PRO A 12 -13.03 -11.43 -61.59
N PRO A 13 -11.88 -12.07 -61.80
CA PRO A 13 -11.59 -13.34 -61.14
C PRO A 13 -11.52 -13.06 -59.63
N THR A 14 -12.32 -13.80 -58.87
CA THR A 14 -12.24 -13.82 -57.41
C THR A 14 -10.88 -14.45 -57.07
N ALA A 15 -9.85 -13.61 -56.92
CA ALA A 15 -8.49 -14.06 -56.66
C ALA A 15 -8.44 -14.75 -55.30
N VAL A 16 -8.26 -16.07 -55.32
CA VAL A 16 -8.09 -16.88 -54.11
C VAL A 16 -6.72 -16.55 -53.54
N LEU A 17 -6.70 -15.63 -52.57
CA LEU A 17 -5.47 -15.23 -51.89
C LEU A 17 -4.81 -16.45 -51.22
N THR A 18 -3.52 -16.59 -51.45
CA THR A 18 -2.65 -17.61 -50.82
C THR A 18 -2.62 -17.41 -49.31
N ALA A 19 -2.25 -18.45 -48.56
CA ALA A 19 -2.17 -18.37 -47.09
C ALA A 19 -1.24 -17.24 -46.60
N SER A 20 -0.16 -16.98 -47.33
CA SER A 20 0.80 -15.91 -47.07
C SER A 20 0.17 -14.51 -47.29
N GLU A 21 -0.53 -14.31 -48.40
CA GLU A 21 -1.21 -13.04 -48.68
C GLU A 21 -2.26 -12.73 -47.61
N ARG A 22 -3.01 -13.73 -47.13
CA ARG A 22 -3.96 -13.56 -46.03
C ARG A 22 -3.28 -13.13 -44.73
N GLN A 23 -2.06 -13.60 -44.45
CA GLN A 23 -1.28 -13.17 -43.28
C GLN A 23 -0.81 -11.72 -43.42
N PHE A 24 -0.33 -11.32 -44.61
CA PHE A 24 0.04 -9.93 -44.88
C PHE A 24 -1.15 -8.98 -44.79
N TYR A 25 -2.31 -9.36 -45.29
CA TYR A 25 -3.54 -8.58 -45.13
C TYR A 25 -3.92 -8.39 -43.66
N ARG A 26 -3.85 -9.44 -42.84
CA ARG A 26 -4.09 -9.34 -41.39
C ARG A 26 -3.07 -8.44 -40.69
N LEU A 27 -1.80 -8.52 -41.08
CA LEU A 27 -0.75 -7.65 -40.54
C LEU A 27 -1.00 -6.18 -40.93
N ALA A 28 -1.35 -5.93 -42.18
CA ALA A 28 -1.69 -4.59 -42.66
C ALA A 28 -2.91 -4.01 -41.92
N GLU A 29 -3.96 -4.81 -41.72
CA GLU A 29 -5.14 -4.42 -40.96
C GLU A 29 -4.80 -4.06 -39.51
N LEU A 30 -3.95 -4.86 -38.86
CA LEU A 30 -3.45 -4.58 -37.52
C LEU A 30 -2.68 -3.25 -37.47
N VAL A 31 -1.74 -3.04 -38.40
CA VAL A 31 -0.93 -1.80 -38.47
C VAL A 31 -1.81 -0.57 -38.66
N VAL A 32 -2.78 -0.63 -39.59
CA VAL A 32 -3.74 0.47 -39.83
C VAL A 32 -4.60 0.73 -38.60
N SER A 33 -5.05 -0.32 -37.93
CA SER A 33 -5.88 -0.20 -36.72
C SER A 33 -5.12 0.45 -35.56
N VAL A 34 -3.87 0.03 -35.33
CA VAL A 34 -2.99 0.62 -34.30
C VAL A 34 -2.64 2.07 -34.63
N ALA A 35 -2.41 2.41 -35.89
CA ALA A 35 -2.12 3.78 -36.30
C ALA A 35 -3.34 4.71 -36.10
N ARG A 36 -4.56 4.21 -36.37
CA ARG A 36 -5.81 4.98 -36.19
C ARG A 36 -6.21 5.12 -34.71
N ALA A 37 -5.89 4.13 -33.88
CA ALA A 37 -6.18 4.14 -32.46
C ALA A 37 -5.00 3.56 -31.68
N PRO A 38 -3.96 4.37 -31.38
CA PRO A 38 -2.81 3.91 -30.62
C PRO A 38 -3.24 3.39 -29.25
N PRO A 39 -2.78 2.20 -28.82
CA PRO A 39 -3.09 1.69 -27.50
C PRO A 39 -2.58 2.65 -26.41
N ALA A 40 -3.35 2.80 -25.35
CA ALA A 40 -2.96 3.61 -24.21
C ALA A 40 -1.67 3.06 -23.59
N ARG A 41 -0.70 3.95 -23.38
CA ARG A 41 0.58 3.62 -22.75
C ARG A 41 0.35 3.30 -21.27
N VAL A 42 0.43 2.02 -20.91
CA VAL A 42 0.11 1.52 -19.55
C VAL A 42 1.28 1.71 -18.58
N ASP A 43 2.52 1.71 -19.07
CA ASP A 43 3.73 1.80 -18.24
C ASP A 43 4.80 2.63 -18.97
N PRO A 44 5.00 3.91 -18.61
CA PRO A 44 5.99 4.79 -19.25
C PRO A 44 7.43 4.27 -19.16
N MET A 45 7.74 3.45 -18.14
CA MET A 45 9.07 2.87 -17.98
C MET A 45 9.27 1.69 -18.92
N LEU A 46 8.25 0.85 -19.07
CA LEU A 46 8.24 -0.22 -20.08
C LEU A 46 8.35 0.37 -21.48
N ASP A 47 7.58 1.42 -21.78
CA ASP A 47 7.61 2.11 -23.06
C ASP A 47 9.00 2.62 -23.44
N ARG A 48 9.69 3.27 -22.49
CA ARG A 48 11.05 3.79 -22.72
C ARG A 48 12.06 2.66 -22.94
N ARG A 49 11.85 1.50 -22.31
CA ARG A 49 12.69 0.31 -22.51
C ARG A 49 12.42 -0.34 -23.86
N LEU A 50 11.20 -0.26 -24.36
CA LEU A 50 10.80 -0.79 -25.67
C LEU A 50 11.12 0.17 -26.83
N GLU A 51 11.42 1.45 -26.56
CA GLU A 51 11.62 2.50 -27.57
C GLU A 51 12.72 2.18 -28.61
N HIS A 52 13.69 1.33 -28.27
CA HIS A 52 14.80 0.94 -29.15
C HIS A 52 14.82 -0.56 -29.45
N ALA A 53 13.80 -1.30 -29.05
CA ALA A 53 13.72 -2.73 -29.29
C ALA A 53 13.39 -3.01 -30.77
N THR A 54 14.28 -3.71 -31.45
CA THR A 54 14.15 -4.14 -32.85
C THR A 54 14.03 -5.66 -32.97
N THR A 55 14.37 -6.40 -31.91
CA THR A 55 14.31 -7.87 -31.89
C THR A 55 13.36 -8.39 -30.80
N LEU A 56 12.86 -9.62 -30.98
CA LEU A 56 11.99 -10.27 -30.00
C LEU A 56 12.71 -10.51 -28.66
N GLU A 57 14.02 -10.76 -28.71
CA GLU A 57 14.87 -10.95 -27.53
C GLU A 57 14.98 -9.65 -26.71
N GLU A 58 15.15 -8.51 -27.39
CA GLU A 58 15.15 -7.19 -26.76
C GLU A 58 13.81 -6.88 -26.10
N VAL A 59 12.70 -7.22 -26.78
CA VAL A 59 11.34 -7.07 -26.22
C VAL A 59 11.17 -7.93 -24.97
N ALA A 60 11.59 -9.19 -25.01
CA ALA A 60 11.49 -10.10 -23.86
C ALA A 60 12.32 -9.57 -22.66
N THR A 61 13.53 -9.08 -22.94
CA THR A 61 14.41 -8.48 -21.92
C THR A 61 13.79 -7.19 -21.34
N ALA A 62 13.18 -6.37 -22.20
CA ALA A 62 12.46 -5.16 -21.82
C ALA A 62 11.10 -5.43 -21.13
N ALA A 63 10.54 -6.64 -21.23
CA ALA A 63 9.35 -7.00 -20.47
C ALA A 63 9.70 -7.49 -19.05
N VAL A 64 10.83 -8.22 -18.90
CA VAL A 64 11.16 -8.92 -17.64
C VAL A 64 12.02 -8.09 -16.69
N ALA A 65 12.77 -7.08 -17.16
CA ALA A 65 13.65 -6.34 -16.24
C ALA A 65 12.89 -5.64 -15.09
N PRO A 66 13.48 -5.62 -13.87
CA PRO A 66 12.82 -5.15 -12.67
C PRO A 66 12.40 -3.69 -12.72
N ARG A 67 11.23 -3.38 -12.14
CA ARG A 67 10.79 -2.01 -11.89
C ARG A 67 11.74 -1.34 -10.90
N ARG A 68 12.51 -0.35 -11.36
CA ARG A 68 13.28 0.54 -10.49
C ARG A 68 12.33 1.60 -9.95
N LEU A 69 11.89 1.43 -8.70
CA LEU A 69 11.14 2.49 -8.02
C LEU A 69 12.04 3.74 -7.88
N PRO A 70 11.47 4.96 -7.94
CA PRO A 70 12.23 6.17 -7.65
C PRO A 70 12.84 6.04 -6.26
N VAL A 71 14.16 6.24 -6.17
CA VAL A 71 14.85 6.31 -4.89
C VAL A 71 14.31 7.53 -4.15
N ALA A 72 13.80 7.32 -2.92
CA ALA A 72 13.34 8.41 -2.07
C ALA A 72 14.43 9.48 -1.96
N LYS A 73 14.03 10.75 -1.98
CA LYS A 73 15.02 11.83 -1.94
C LYS A 73 15.83 11.72 -0.64
N PRO A 74 17.15 11.88 -0.69
CA PRO A 74 18.01 11.71 0.49
C PRO A 74 17.60 12.61 1.66
N GLU A 75 17.02 13.78 1.38
CA GLU A 75 16.49 14.71 2.37
C GLU A 75 15.26 14.16 3.11
N GLU A 76 14.34 13.48 2.40
CA GLU A 76 13.16 12.85 2.98
C GLU A 76 13.57 11.69 3.90
N MET A 77 14.57 10.92 3.49
CA MET A 77 15.13 9.83 4.30
C MET A 77 15.84 10.35 5.55
N MET A 78 16.51 11.49 5.48
CA MET A 78 17.13 12.13 6.64
C MET A 78 16.08 12.61 7.64
N TYR A 79 15.04 13.30 7.16
CA TYR A 79 13.94 13.76 8.01
C TYR A 79 13.23 12.59 8.70
N LEU A 80 12.95 11.51 7.95
CA LEU A 80 12.30 10.33 8.51
C LEU A 80 13.14 9.68 9.61
N ARG A 81 14.47 9.61 9.44
CA ARG A 81 15.37 9.10 10.48
C ARG A 81 15.34 9.95 11.75
N GLN A 82 15.43 11.27 11.60
CA GLN A 82 15.35 12.20 12.74
C GLN A 82 14.01 12.09 13.47
N GLU A 83 12.92 11.94 12.72
CA GLU A 83 11.60 11.80 13.31
C GLU A 83 11.43 10.45 14.04
N VAL A 84 12.00 9.37 13.49
CA VAL A 84 12.06 8.08 14.18
C VAL A 84 12.85 8.21 15.48
N ASP A 85 14.02 8.86 15.48
CA ASP A 85 14.83 9.05 16.68
C ASP A 85 14.06 9.86 17.74
N ARG A 86 13.36 10.92 17.32
CA ARG A 86 12.51 11.75 18.20
C ARG A 86 11.36 10.95 18.81
N LEU A 87 10.67 10.15 18.00
CA LEU A 87 9.55 9.32 18.45
C LEU A 87 10.01 8.21 19.39
N GLN A 88 11.18 7.62 19.15
CA GLN A 88 11.78 6.63 20.06
C GLN A 88 12.12 7.24 21.42
N ALA A 89 12.71 8.44 21.43
CA ALA A 89 12.99 9.15 22.68
C ALA A 89 11.70 9.47 23.45
N LEU A 90 10.67 9.94 22.75
CA LEU A 90 9.36 10.22 23.34
C LEU A 90 8.70 8.94 23.90
N ALA A 91 8.73 7.84 23.15
CA ALA A 91 8.18 6.57 23.58
C ALA A 91 8.83 6.10 24.90
N LYS A 92 10.16 6.19 24.97
CA LYS A 92 10.90 5.83 26.18
C LYS A 92 10.53 6.70 27.38
N ASP A 93 10.47 8.03 27.21
CA ASP A 93 10.03 8.93 28.27
C ASP A 93 8.62 8.60 28.77
N THR A 94 7.70 8.32 27.84
CA THR A 94 6.32 7.94 28.22
C THR A 94 6.25 6.60 28.93
N GLU A 95 7.08 5.63 28.56
CA GLU A 95 7.18 4.32 29.23
C GLU A 95 7.72 4.50 30.66
N ASP A 96 8.79 5.29 30.83
CA ASP A 96 9.38 5.58 32.13
C ASP A 96 8.35 6.30 33.06
N ARG A 97 7.60 7.26 32.52
CA ARG A 97 6.52 7.93 33.26
C ARG A 97 5.39 6.99 33.65
N LEU A 98 4.97 6.10 32.75
CA LEU A 98 3.93 5.11 33.03
C LEU A 98 4.36 4.16 34.14
N ARG A 99 5.64 3.77 34.16
CA ARG A 99 6.20 2.92 35.21
C ARG A 99 6.11 3.55 36.59
N VAL A 100 6.46 4.83 36.69
CA VAL A 100 6.33 5.60 37.95
C VAL A 100 4.87 5.70 38.37
N GLU A 101 3.97 5.95 37.43
CA GLU A 101 2.54 6.07 37.69
C GLU A 101 1.94 4.75 38.21
N MET A 102 2.31 3.61 37.61
CA MET A 102 1.89 2.30 38.09
C MET A 102 2.37 2.01 39.51
N ASP A 103 3.61 2.35 39.85
CA ASP A 103 4.14 2.19 41.21
C ASP A 103 3.34 3.04 42.22
N LEU A 104 2.99 4.27 41.85
CA LEU A 104 2.15 5.13 42.67
C LEU A 104 0.72 4.59 42.83
N ARG A 105 0.12 4.01 41.77
CA ARG A 105 -1.19 3.36 41.87
C ARG A 105 -1.17 2.20 42.85
N VAL A 106 -0.19 1.32 42.76
CA VAL A 106 -0.07 0.18 43.69
C VAL A 106 0.06 0.66 45.13
N LYS A 107 0.87 1.70 45.39
CA LYS A 107 0.98 2.30 46.72
C LYS A 107 -0.34 2.90 47.20
N SER A 108 -1.06 3.59 46.31
CA SER A 108 -2.38 4.15 46.60
C SER A 108 -3.38 3.05 46.95
N ASP A 109 -3.40 1.96 46.19
CA ASP A 109 -4.33 0.85 46.43
C ASP A 109 -4.08 0.19 47.79
N VAL A 110 -2.80 -0.04 48.15
CA VAL A 110 -2.43 -0.55 49.48
C VAL A 110 -2.92 0.39 50.58
N PHE A 111 -2.70 1.70 50.42
CA PHE A 111 -3.15 2.69 51.40
C PHE A 111 -4.67 2.73 51.53
N CYS A 112 -5.41 2.63 50.42
CA CYS A 112 -6.86 2.59 50.43
C CYS A 112 -7.38 1.35 51.16
N VAL A 113 -6.79 0.18 50.92
CA VAL A 113 -7.19 -1.06 51.62
C VAL A 113 -6.90 -0.93 53.11
N GLN A 114 -5.71 -0.46 53.50
CA GLN A 114 -5.34 -0.28 54.90
C GLN A 114 -6.29 0.67 55.65
N THR A 115 -6.56 1.83 55.06
CA THR A 115 -7.46 2.81 55.68
C THR A 115 -8.90 2.33 55.73
N SER A 116 -9.36 1.56 54.73
CA SER A 116 -10.67 0.90 54.79
C SER A 116 -10.74 -0.11 55.92
N THR A 117 -9.71 -0.97 56.07
CA THR A 117 -9.69 -1.97 57.16
C THR A 117 -9.67 -1.32 58.53
N GLU A 118 -8.87 -0.26 58.73
CA GLU A 118 -8.85 0.48 59.99
C GLU A 118 -10.21 1.13 60.29
N LEU A 119 -10.88 1.65 59.26
CA LEU A 119 -12.21 2.24 59.40
C LEU A 119 -13.27 1.19 59.74
N ASP A 120 -13.18 0.00 59.15
CA ASP A 120 -14.09 -1.11 59.40
C ASP A 120 -13.92 -1.69 60.81
N GLU A 121 -12.71 -1.65 61.37
CA GLU A 121 -12.40 -2.11 62.74
C GLU A 121 -12.74 -1.06 63.82
N ALA A 122 -12.79 0.23 63.47
CA ALA A 122 -13.00 1.31 64.44
C ALA A 122 -14.32 1.20 65.26
N PRO A 123 -15.46 0.78 64.70
CA PRO A 123 -16.69 0.57 65.46
C PRO A 123 -16.55 -0.50 66.55
N ASP A 124 -15.87 -1.62 66.25
CA ASP A 124 -15.68 -2.71 67.20
C ASP A 124 -14.88 -2.23 68.42
N TRP A 125 -13.83 -1.44 68.18
CA TRP A 125 -13.03 -0.83 69.26
C TRP A 125 -13.85 0.16 70.08
N ILE A 126 -14.69 0.95 69.43
CA ILE A 126 -15.59 1.90 70.12
C ILE A 126 -16.59 1.15 71.00
N ASP A 127 -17.15 0.04 70.50
CA ASP A 127 -18.13 -0.74 71.24
C ASP A 127 -17.50 -1.49 72.42
N GLU A 128 -16.26 -1.98 72.27
CA GLU A 128 -15.48 -2.55 73.36
C GLU A 128 -15.24 -1.52 74.47
N LEU A 129 -14.76 -0.32 74.13
CA LEU A 129 -14.59 0.78 75.09
C LEU A 129 -15.90 1.20 75.76
N ARG A 130 -17.03 1.19 75.03
CA ARG A 130 -18.35 1.47 75.61
C ARG A 130 -18.76 0.41 76.62
N ALA A 131 -18.50 -0.87 76.33
CA ALA A 131 -18.80 -1.98 77.23
C ALA A 131 -17.93 -1.92 78.50
N GLU A 132 -16.63 -1.67 78.36
CA GLU A 132 -15.73 -1.45 79.50
C GLU A 132 -16.21 -0.30 80.39
N ARG A 133 -16.61 0.82 79.78
CA ARG A 133 -17.13 1.97 80.53
C ARG A 133 -18.42 1.64 81.29
N GLN A 134 -19.29 0.80 80.74
CA GLN A 134 -20.51 0.35 81.44
C GLN A 134 -20.19 -0.54 82.65
N ASN A 135 -19.15 -1.38 82.57
CA ASN A 135 -18.74 -2.24 83.69
C ASN A 135 -18.11 -1.46 84.86
N LEU A 136 -17.72 -0.20 84.64
CA LEU A 136 -17.11 0.67 85.65
C LEU A 136 -18.10 1.62 86.36
N LEU A 137 -19.38 1.64 85.93
CA LEU A 137 -20.46 2.47 86.49
C LEU A 137 -21.46 1.61 87.27
#